data_AF-M2RKZ2-F1
#
_entry.id   AF-M2RKZ2-F1
#
_cell.length_a   1.000
_cell.length_b   1.000
_cell.length_c   1.000
_cell.angle_alpha   90.00
_cell.angle_beta   90.00
_cell.angle_gamma   90.00
#
_symmetry.space_group_name_H-M   'P 1'
#
loop_
_entity.id
_entity.type
_entity.pdbx_description
1 polymer ?
#
loop_
_entity_poly.entity_id
_entity_poly.type
_entity_poly.pdbx_seq_one_letter_code
_entity_poly.pdbx_strand_id
1 'polypeptide(L)'
;MSSVQSKLVELSNIYNTILISELAKHLNMKEEEAEKLVIHEVWANKLKASIDQVEGIVYFEGHHEIDEWEGKIEKLLSTISETADEIIDKHPELK
;
A
#
# COMPACT_ATOMS: atom_id res chain seq x y z
N MET A 1 -10.48 -7.10 18.06
CA MET A 1 -9.98 -7.71 16.82
C MET A 1 -8.52 -8.09 17.06
N SER A 2 -8.11 -9.30 16.71
CA SER A 2 -6.78 -9.83 17.11
C SER A 2 -5.65 -9.01 16.45
N SER A 3 -4.59 -8.73 17.20
CA SER A 3 -3.47 -7.84 16.82
C SER A 3 -2.75 -8.28 15.55
N VAL A 4 -2.83 -9.57 15.22
CA VAL A 4 -2.12 -10.16 14.09
C VAL A 4 -2.79 -9.83 12.76
N GLN A 5 -4.12 -9.86 12.68
CA GLN A 5 -4.87 -9.49 11.47
C GLN A 5 -4.64 -8.03 11.10
N SER A 6 -4.71 -7.13 12.09
CA SER A 6 -4.44 -5.71 11.88
C SER A 6 -3.03 -5.48 11.33
N LYS A 7 -2.04 -6.20 11.86
CA LYS A 7 -0.66 -6.13 11.36
C LYS A 7 -0.51 -6.65 9.93
N LEU A 8 -1.25 -7.69 9.55
CA LEU A 8 -1.26 -8.19 8.16
C LEU A 8 -1.80 -7.12 7.19
N VAL A 9 -2.88 -6.43 7.56
CA VAL A 9 -3.44 -5.33 6.74
C VAL A 9 -2.49 -4.12 6.69
N GLU A 10 -1.79 -3.80 7.78
CA GLU A 10 -0.75 -2.77 7.76
C GLU A 10 0.38 -3.12 6.78
N LEU A 11 0.84 -4.38 6.79
CA LEU A 11 1.86 -4.85 5.86
C LEU A 11 1.37 -4.80 4.39
N SER A 12 0.10 -5.11 4.12
CA SER A 12 -0.43 -5.01 2.74
C SER A 12 -0.52 -3.59 2.21
N ASN A 13 -0.54 -2.57 3.08
CA ASN A 13 -0.50 -1.16 2.66
C ASN A 13 0.92 -0.66 2.39
N ILE A 14 1.95 -1.39 2.85
CA ILE A 14 3.36 -1.01 2.70
C ILE A 14 4.00 -1.79 1.55
N TYR A 15 3.63 -3.06 1.38
CA TYR A 15 4.20 -3.96 0.41
C TYR A 15 3.19 -4.27 -0.70
N ASN A 16 3.64 -4.20 -1.95
CA ASN A 16 2.89 -4.78 -3.08
C ASN A 16 3.09 -6.30 -3.13
N THR A 17 4.29 -6.77 -2.76
CA THR A 17 4.64 -8.20 -2.73
C THR A 17 5.54 -8.50 -1.53
N ILE A 18 5.42 -9.70 -0.96
CA ILE A 18 6.27 -10.16 0.13
C ILE A 18 6.42 -11.68 0.10
N LEU A 19 7.61 -12.19 0.43
CA LEU A 19 7.81 -13.63 0.64
C LEU A 19 7.03 -14.09 1.89
N ILE A 20 6.38 -15.26 1.83
CA ILE A 20 5.68 -15.86 2.97
C ILE A 20 6.63 -16.03 4.16
N SER A 21 7.89 -16.40 3.90
CA SER A 21 8.93 -16.50 4.92
C SER A 21 9.18 -15.19 5.67
N GLU A 22 9.14 -14.06 4.97
CA GLU A 22 9.39 -12.75 5.58
C GLU A 22 8.13 -12.22 6.27
N LEU A 23 6.96 -12.45 5.67
CA LEU A 23 5.67 -12.17 6.29
C LEU A 23 5.54 -12.89 7.64
N ALA A 24 5.90 -14.18 7.68
CA ALA A 24 5.87 -14.99 8.90
C ALA A 24 6.77 -14.45 10.00
N LYS A 25 7.99 -13.99 9.66
CA LYS A 25 8.88 -13.30 10.62
C LYS A 25 8.26 -12.01 11.15
N HIS A 26 7.68 -11.19 10.28
CA HIS A 26 7.01 -9.96 10.71
C HIS A 26 5.81 -10.24 11.61
N LEU A 27 5.06 -11.31 11.35
CA LEU A 27 3.91 -11.72 12.16
C LEU A 27 4.29 -12.56 13.39
N ASN A 28 5.57 -12.91 13.55
CA ASN A 28 6.12 -13.75 14.61
C ASN A 28 5.41 -15.12 14.70
N MET A 29 5.30 -15.80 13.57
CA MET A 29 4.66 -17.11 13.43
C MET A 29 5.37 -17.97 12.38
N LYS A 30 4.90 -19.21 12.16
CA LYS A 30 5.43 -20.08 11.10
C LYS A 30 4.89 -19.68 9.73
N GLU A 31 5.62 -20.05 8.68
CA GLU A 31 5.24 -19.79 7.28
C GLU A 31 3.85 -20.36 6.96
N GLU A 32 3.62 -21.62 7.33
CA GLU A 32 2.32 -22.30 7.11
C GLU A 32 1.17 -21.62 7.86
N GLU A 33 1.44 -21.00 9.01
CA GLU A 33 0.45 -20.25 9.80
C GLU A 33 0.15 -18.89 9.15
N ALA A 34 1.20 -18.20 8.67
CA ALA A 34 1.08 -16.93 7.96
C ALA A 34 0.30 -17.10 6.65
N GLU A 35 0.59 -18.16 5.90
CA GLU A 35 -0.13 -18.48 4.67
C GLU A 35 -1.62 -18.74 4.93
N LYS A 36 -1.94 -19.61 5.92
CA LYS A 36 -3.32 -19.89 6.31
C LYS A 36 -4.06 -18.64 6.77
N LEU A 37 -3.37 -17.71 7.45
CA LEU A 37 -3.94 -16.44 7.84
C LEU A 37 -4.29 -15.57 6.62
N VAL A 38 -3.37 -15.45 5.65
CA VAL A 38 -3.63 -14.69 4.41
C VAL A 38 -4.82 -15.30 3.66
N ILE A 39 -4.84 -16.62 3.48
CA ILE A 39 -5.97 -17.33 2.88
C ILE A 39 -7.26 -16.98 3.63
N HIS A 40 -7.27 -17.11 4.96
CA HIS A 40 -8.46 -16.81 5.76
C HIS A 40 -8.98 -15.38 5.56
N GLU A 41 -8.10 -14.37 5.57
CA GLU A 41 -8.50 -12.97 5.41
C GLU A 41 -8.94 -12.63 3.96
N VAL A 42 -8.35 -13.29 2.96
CA VAL A 42 -8.80 -13.21 1.56
C VAL A 42 -10.20 -13.82 1.40
N TRP A 43 -10.41 -15.02 1.93
CA TRP A 43 -11.72 -15.68 1.92
C TRP A 43 -12.79 -14.90 2.70
N ALA A 44 -12.39 -14.23 3.77
CA ALA A 44 -13.26 -13.35 4.55
C ALA A 44 -13.53 -11.99 3.87
N ASN A 45 -12.96 -11.74 2.69
CA ASN A 45 -13.04 -10.48 1.95
C ASN A 45 -12.57 -9.26 2.76
N LYS A 46 -11.57 -9.46 3.64
CA LYS A 46 -10.96 -8.42 4.47
C LYS A 46 -9.59 -7.97 3.96
N LEU A 47 -8.99 -8.78 3.09
CA LEU A 47 -7.70 -8.55 2.47
C LEU A 47 -7.82 -8.91 0.99
N LYS A 48 -7.32 -8.06 0.10
CA LYS A 48 -7.22 -8.38 -1.32
C LYS A 48 -5.79 -8.81 -1.62
N ALA A 49 -5.59 -10.11 -1.83
CA ALA A 49 -4.29 -10.67 -2.10
C ALA A 49 -4.41 -11.99 -2.88
N SER A 50 -3.33 -12.36 -3.55
CA SER A 50 -3.13 -13.68 -4.14
C SER A 50 -1.82 -14.30 -3.65
N ILE A 51 -1.76 -15.63 -3.63
CA ILE A 51 -0.60 -16.37 -3.12
C ILE A 51 -0.08 -17.25 -4.26
N ASP A 52 1.21 -17.11 -4.56
CA ASP A 52 1.98 -18.09 -5.32
C ASP A 52 2.66 -19.04 -4.34
N GLN A 53 2.11 -20.25 -4.21
CA GLN A 53 2.62 -21.28 -3.32
C GLN A 53 3.90 -21.96 -3.84
N VAL A 54 4.21 -21.84 -5.13
CA VAL A 54 5.42 -22.46 -5.72
C VAL A 54 6.64 -21.61 -5.37
N GLU A 55 6.54 -20.30 -5.56
CA GLU A 55 7.60 -19.35 -5.24
C GLU A 55 7.52 -18.81 -3.80
N GLY A 56 6.43 -19.08 -3.09
CA GLY A 56 6.21 -18.63 -1.72
C GLY A 56 6.04 -17.12 -1.60
N ILE A 57 5.32 -16.50 -2.53
CA ILE A 57 5.12 -15.04 -2.61
C ILE A 57 3.64 -14.71 -2.40
N VAL A 58 3.38 -13.69 -1.58
CA VAL A 58 2.07 -13.03 -1.46
C VAL A 58 2.10 -11.75 -2.30
N TYR A 59 1.13 -11.61 -3.19
CA TYR A 59 0.86 -10.39 -3.95
C TYR A 59 -0.35 -9.70 -3.34
N PHE A 60 -0.17 -8.50 -2.80
CA PHE A 60 -1.27 -7.68 -2.34
C PHE A 60 -1.82 -6.89 -3.52
N GLU A 61 -3.14 -6.85 -3.67
CA GLU A 61 -3.73 -5.91 -4.62
C GLU A 61 -3.56 -4.51 -4.04
N GLY A 62 -2.59 -3.78 -4.59
CA GLY A 62 -2.42 -2.36 -4.29
C GLY A 62 -3.73 -1.62 -4.50
N HIS A 63 -4.05 -0.71 -3.59
CA HIS A 63 -5.18 0.17 -3.75
C HIS A 63 -4.95 1.05 -4.98
N HIS A 64 -5.55 0.65 -6.10
CA HIS A 64 -5.96 1.53 -7.18
C HIS A 64 -4.82 2.34 -7.82
N GLU A 65 -4.05 1.72 -8.72
CA GLU A 65 -3.07 2.47 -9.53
C GLU A 65 -3.72 3.71 -10.17
N ILE A 66 -4.92 3.59 -10.74
CA ILE A 66 -5.62 4.72 -11.39
C ILE A 66 -6.00 5.83 -10.40
N ASP A 67 -6.58 5.49 -9.25
CA ASP A 67 -7.00 6.50 -8.27
C ASP A 67 -5.77 7.18 -7.62
N GLU A 68 -4.68 6.45 -7.44
CA GLU A 68 -3.39 7.04 -7.06
C GLU A 68 -2.83 7.98 -8.13
N TRP A 69 -3.00 7.66 -9.41
CA TRP A 69 -2.57 8.51 -10.52
C TRP A 69 -3.34 9.83 -10.53
N GLU A 70 -4.67 9.80 -10.34
CA GLU A 70 -5.48 11.01 -10.24
C GLU A 70 -5.02 11.90 -9.07
N GLY A 71 -4.85 11.32 -7.88
CA GLY A 71 -4.36 12.08 -6.71
C GLY A 71 -2.96 12.67 -6.91
N LYS A 72 -2.06 11.96 -7.62
CA LYS A 72 -0.73 12.48 -7.96
C LYS A 72 -0.79 13.66 -8.93
N ILE A 73 -1.68 13.61 -9.92
CA ILE A 73 -1.90 14.72 -10.87
C ILE A 73 -2.46 15.94 -10.13
N GLU A 74 -3.49 15.76 -9.30
CA GLU A 74 -4.08 16.85 -8.52
C GLU A 74 -3.05 17.54 -7.63
N LYS A 75 -2.23 16.76 -6.92
CA LYS A 75 -1.16 17.28 -6.07
C LYS A 75 -0.13 18.09 -6.86
N LEU A 76 0.24 17.61 -8.05
CA LEU A 76 1.16 18.34 -8.94
C LEU A 76 0.57 19.68 -9.36
N LEU A 77 -0.71 19.71 -9.77
CA LEU A 77 -1.38 20.93 -10.18
C LEU A 77 -1.49 21.95 -9.03
N SER A 78 -1.80 21.48 -7.81
CA SER A 78 -1.80 22.33 -6.61
C SER A 78 -0.43 22.93 -6.37
N THR A 79 0.62 22.09 -6.42
CA THR A 79 2.00 22.52 -6.19
C THR A 79 2.44 23.57 -7.22
N ILE A 80 2.09 23.39 -8.50
CA ILE A 80 2.39 24.36 -9.56
C ILE A 80 1.68 25.69 -9.29
N SER A 81 0.41 25.64 -8.91
CA SER A 81 -0.40 26.84 -8.65
C SER A 81 0.15 27.62 -7.46
N GLU A 82 0.41 26.93 -6.35
CA GLU A 82 1.03 27.51 -5.14
C GLU A 82 2.40 28.13 -5.44
N THR A 83 3.23 27.44 -6.23
CA THR A 83 4.55 27.96 -6.63
C THR A 83 4.42 29.21 -7.51
N ALA A 84 3.45 29.22 -8.44
CA ALA A 84 3.21 30.38 -9.30
C ALA A 84 2.73 31.59 -8.50
N ASP A 85 1.81 31.39 -7.54
CA ASP A 85 1.34 32.42 -6.63
C ASP A 85 2.50 32.96 -5.76
N GLU A 86 3.35 32.08 -5.23
CA GLU A 86 4.54 32.49 -4.49
C GLU A 86 5.52 33.33 -5.31
N ILE A 87 5.70 33.01 -6.60
CA ILE A 87 6.55 33.79 -7.51
C ILE A 87 5.96 35.18 -7.71
N ILE A 88 4.66 35.28 -7.98
CA ILE A 88 3.96 36.55 -8.17
C ILE A 88 4.04 37.42 -6.91
N ASP A 89 3.89 36.82 -5.73
CA ASP A 89 3.97 37.54 -4.45
C ASP A 89 5.39 38.05 -4.16
N LYS A 90 6.42 37.28 -4.50
CA LYS A 90 7.83 37.67 -4.32
C LYS A 90 8.33 38.64 -5.40
N HIS A 91 7.72 38.60 -6.58
CA HIS A 91 8.10 39.39 -7.76
C HIS A 91 6.88 40.11 -8.37
N PRO A 92 6.29 41.09 -7.66
CA PRO A 92 5.11 41.81 -8.12
C PRO A 92 5.36 42.63 -9.41
N GLU A 93 6.61 42.86 -9.78
CA GLU A 93 7.02 43.45 -11.06
C GLU A 93 6.75 42.55 -12.28
N LEU A 94 6.50 41.25 -12.08
CA LEU A 94 6.18 40.29 -13.13
C LEU A 94 4.67 40.21 -13.44
N LYS A 95 3.83 40.98 -12.72
CA LYS A 95 2.38 41.08 -12.99
C LYS A 95 2.04 41.84 -14.26
#